data_AF-A0A2P5WWN0-F1
#
_entry.id   AF-A0A2P5WWN0-F1
#
_cell.length_a   1.000
_cell.length_b   1.000
_cell.length_c   1.000
_cell.angle_alpha   90.00
_cell.angle_beta   90.00
_cell.angle_gamma   90.00
#
_symmetry.space_group_name_H-M   'P 1'
#
loop_
_entity.id
_entity.type
_entity.pdbx_description
1 polymer ?
#
loop_
_entity_poly.entity_id
_entity_poly.type
_entity_poly.pdbx_seq_one_letter_code
_entity_poly.pdbx_strand_id
1 'polypeptide(L)'
;MALLTASDTFVLYFLCFMLCSFGISNGGITGNFVRKKYSPDMPLDSDVFQVPSGYNAPQQVHITQGDMDGSGVIISWITPDEPGSNMVYYWPENSNHKNKAEGIFVRYKFFNYTSGYIHHCTINNLEV
;
A
#
# COMPACT_ATOMS: atom_id res chain seq x y z
N MET A 1 -0.88 -64.57 2.86
CA MET A 1 -0.75 -63.56 3.93
C MET A 1 0.67 -63.68 4.46
N ALA A 2 1.61 -62.92 3.87
CA ALA A 2 3.02 -63.05 4.25
C ALA A 2 3.21 -62.48 5.67
N LEU A 3 3.73 -63.31 6.58
CA LEU A 3 4.07 -62.92 7.94
C LEU A 3 5.29 -61.99 7.87
N LEU A 4 5.09 -60.73 8.23
CA LEU A 4 6.19 -59.78 8.43
C LEU A 4 7.12 -60.34 9.50
N THR A 5 8.36 -60.62 9.14
CA THR A 5 9.38 -61.10 10.08
C THR A 5 9.98 -59.91 10.83
N ALA A 6 10.61 -60.15 11.99
CA ALA A 6 11.20 -59.08 12.79
C ALA A 6 12.25 -58.25 12.01
N SER A 7 12.95 -58.87 11.05
CA SER A 7 13.85 -58.18 10.12
C SER A 7 13.13 -57.20 9.20
N ASP A 8 11.93 -57.52 8.72
CA ASP A 8 11.15 -56.64 7.84
C ASP A 8 10.68 -55.39 8.59
N THR A 9 10.29 -55.55 9.86
CA THR A 9 9.95 -54.42 10.73
C THR A 9 11.16 -53.55 11.02
N PHE A 10 12.33 -54.15 11.23
CA PHE A 10 13.58 -53.42 11.47
C PHE A 10 14.01 -52.59 10.25
N VAL A 11 13.90 -53.15 9.04
CA VAL A 11 14.17 -52.41 7.80
C VAL A 11 13.19 -51.25 7.63
N LEU A 12 11.91 -51.44 7.97
CA LEU A 12 10.92 -50.38 7.89
C LEU A 12 11.21 -49.24 8.88
N TYR A 13 11.59 -49.56 10.13
CA TYR A 13 12.00 -48.56 11.11
C TYR A 13 13.26 -47.81 10.68
N PHE A 14 14.24 -48.52 10.10
CA PHE A 14 15.47 -47.92 9.60
C PHE A 14 15.22 -46.98 8.40
N LEU A 15 14.34 -47.38 7.47
CA LEU A 15 13.94 -46.53 6.34
C LEU A 15 13.18 -45.30 6.81
N CYS A 16 12.27 -45.44 7.78
CA CYS A 16 11.53 -44.33 8.37
C CYS A 16 12.47 -43.37 9.10
N PHE A 17 13.44 -43.89 9.84
CA PHE A 17 14.49 -43.09 10.49
C PHE A 17 15.32 -42.32 9.47
N MET A 18 15.73 -42.96 8.37
CA MET A 18 16.45 -42.29 7.28
C MET A 18 15.62 -41.17 6.66
N LEU A 19 14.36 -41.44 6.31
CA LEU A 19 13.45 -40.43 5.74
C LEU A 19 13.17 -39.25 6.68
N CYS A 20 13.11 -39.48 7.99
CA CYS A 20 13.01 -38.41 8.99
C CYS A 20 14.33 -37.63 9.18
N SER A 21 15.48 -38.28 8.97
CA SER A 21 16.82 -37.68 9.18
C SER A 21 17.30 -36.87 7.98
N PHE A 22 16.85 -37.20 6.76
CA PHE A 22 16.98 -36.31 5.61
C PHE A 22 15.94 -35.20 5.76
N GLY A 23 16.30 -34.15 6.51
CA GLY A 23 15.48 -32.94 6.68
C GLY A 23 15.18 -32.25 5.35
N ILE A 24 14.15 -32.72 4.63
CA ILE A 24 13.67 -32.17 3.36
C ILE A 24 12.94 -30.82 3.58
N SER A 25 12.78 -30.35 4.82
CA SER A 25 12.22 -29.04 5.12
C SER A 25 13.30 -27.96 5.24
N ASN A 26 13.32 -27.03 4.28
CA ASN A 26 13.95 -25.73 4.47
C ASN A 26 13.11 -24.92 5.46
N GLY A 27 13.37 -25.07 6.76
CA GLY A 27 12.84 -24.17 7.77
C GLY A 27 13.44 -22.78 7.55
N GLY A 28 12.63 -21.82 7.10
CA GLY A 28 13.07 -20.44 6.91
C GLY A 28 13.64 -19.87 8.22
N ILE A 29 14.80 -19.23 8.16
CA ILE A 29 15.37 -18.50 9.30
C ILE A 29 14.51 -17.25 9.51
N THR A 30 13.67 -17.25 10.55
CA THR A 30 13.00 -16.03 11.00
C THR A 30 13.96 -15.23 11.88
N GLY A 31 14.15 -13.94 11.57
CA GLY A 31 15.02 -13.08 12.36
C GLY A 31 14.54 -12.90 13.80
N ASN A 32 15.47 -12.61 14.73
CA ASN A 32 15.19 -12.40 16.15
C ASN A 32 14.39 -11.12 16.47
N PHE A 33 13.82 -10.45 15.46
CA PHE A 33 13.11 -9.19 15.64
C PHE A 33 11.78 -9.43 16.36
N VAL A 34 11.69 -8.95 17.60
CA VAL A 34 10.46 -8.89 18.36
C VAL A 34 9.96 -7.45 18.33
N ARG A 35 8.77 -7.22 17.77
CA ARG A 35 8.13 -5.89 17.76
C ARG A 35 7.92 -5.43 19.21
N LYS A 36 8.27 -4.19 19.52
CA LYS A 36 7.95 -3.58 20.83
C LYS A 36 6.43 -3.62 21.06
N LYS A 37 6.01 -3.93 22.28
CA LYS A 37 4.59 -4.09 22.65
C LYS A 37 3.76 -2.81 22.48
N TYR A 38 4.40 -1.64 22.52
CA TYR A 38 3.75 -0.34 22.47
C TYR A 38 4.57 0.62 21.60
N SER A 39 3.88 1.35 20.72
CA SER A 39 4.40 2.49 19.98
C SER A 39 3.42 3.65 20.22
N PRO A 40 3.85 4.74 20.85
CA PRO A 40 2.98 5.91 20.99
C PRO A 40 2.71 6.53 19.61
N ASP A 41 1.55 7.17 19.48
CA ASP A 41 1.25 7.99 18.30
C ASP A 41 2.13 9.23 18.27
N MET A 42 2.40 9.72 17.06
CA MET A 42 3.14 10.97 16.88
C MET A 42 2.29 12.16 17.37
N PRO A 43 2.87 13.09 18.14
CA PRO A 43 2.21 14.35 18.52
C PRO A 43 1.72 15.14 17.30
N LEU A 44 0.60 15.87 17.41
CA LEU A 44 0.02 16.64 16.29
C LEU A 44 0.91 17.79 15.78
N ASP A 45 1.84 18.26 16.60
CA ASP A 45 2.84 19.28 16.27
C ASP A 45 4.13 18.71 15.68
N SER A 46 4.17 17.40 15.39
CA SER A 46 5.30 16.77 14.69
C SER A 46 5.50 17.39 13.30
N ASP A 47 6.75 17.43 12.85
CA ASP A 47 7.16 17.96 11.55
C ASP A 47 6.42 17.29 10.36
N VAL A 48 6.19 15.98 10.44
CA VAL A 48 5.45 15.20 9.42
C VAL A 48 3.97 15.56 9.29
N PHE A 49 3.40 16.30 10.25
CA PHE A 49 2.01 16.78 10.23
C PHE A 49 1.89 18.27 9.93
N GLN A 50 2.99 18.94 9.57
CA GLN A 50 2.95 20.35 9.18
C GLN A 50 2.04 20.58 7.98
N VAL A 51 1.17 21.58 8.11
CA VAL A 51 0.23 21.98 7.05
C VAL A 51 0.99 22.76 5.97
N PRO A 52 0.75 22.48 4.66
CA PRO A 52 1.33 23.26 3.59
C PRO A 52 1.01 24.75 3.70
N SER A 53 2.01 25.60 3.44
CA SER A 53 1.84 27.05 3.49
C SER A 53 1.00 27.58 2.32
N GLY A 54 0.17 28.58 2.59
CA GLY A 54 -0.65 29.25 1.57
C GLY A 54 -2.14 29.08 1.84
N TYR A 55 -2.95 30.04 1.39
CA TYR A 55 -4.40 29.98 1.55
C TYR A 55 -4.97 28.81 0.74
N ASN A 56 -5.79 27.98 1.40
CA ASN A 56 -6.43 26.80 0.81
C ASN A 56 -5.47 25.85 0.07
N ALA A 57 -4.21 25.78 0.51
CA ALA A 57 -3.19 24.96 -0.14
C ALA A 57 -3.58 23.47 -0.14
N PRO A 58 -3.47 22.76 -1.28
CA PRO A 58 -3.71 21.32 -1.33
C PRO A 58 -2.85 20.56 -0.32
N GLN A 59 -3.49 19.72 0.47
CA GLN A 59 -2.84 18.85 1.46
C GLN A 59 -3.27 17.39 1.27
N GLN A 60 -2.55 16.47 1.92
CA GLN A 60 -2.82 15.03 1.86
C GLN A 60 -2.87 14.50 0.41
N VAL A 61 -1.97 15.01 -0.44
CA VAL A 61 -1.86 14.62 -1.84
C VAL A 61 -1.40 13.16 -1.92
N HIS A 62 -2.12 12.34 -2.68
CA HIS A 62 -1.75 10.96 -2.93
C HIS A 62 -2.16 10.53 -4.33
N ILE A 63 -1.41 9.58 -4.89
CA ILE A 63 -1.64 9.03 -6.22
C ILE A 63 -1.79 7.51 -6.15
N THR A 64 -2.59 6.96 -7.05
CA THR A 64 -2.73 5.51 -7.23
C THR A 64 -2.97 5.18 -8.69
N GLN A 65 -2.75 3.93 -9.07
CA GLN A 65 -3.03 3.45 -10.42
C GLN A 65 -4.54 3.60 -10.73
N GLY A 66 -4.84 4.14 -11.90
CA GLY A 66 -6.19 4.51 -12.33
C GLY A 66 -6.83 3.56 -13.35
N ASP A 67 -6.05 2.67 -13.95
CA ASP A 67 -6.50 1.70 -14.96
C ASP A 67 -5.83 0.33 -14.80
N MET A 68 -6.13 -0.62 -15.68
CA MET A 68 -5.61 -1.99 -15.58
C MET A 68 -4.20 -2.16 -16.14
N ASP A 69 -3.85 -1.36 -17.14
CA ASP A 69 -2.61 -1.43 -17.92
C ASP A 69 -1.51 -0.47 -17.42
N GLY A 70 -1.81 0.40 -16.46
CA GLY A 70 -0.86 1.32 -15.86
C GLY A 70 -0.70 2.65 -16.60
N SER A 71 -1.53 2.91 -17.62
CA SER A 71 -1.54 4.17 -18.37
C SER A 71 -2.35 5.28 -17.70
N GLY A 72 -2.88 5.00 -16.51
CA GLY A 72 -3.80 5.87 -15.79
C GLY A 72 -3.38 6.05 -14.33
N VAL A 73 -3.58 7.26 -13.83
CA VAL A 73 -3.30 7.64 -12.45
C VAL A 73 -4.47 8.43 -11.88
N ILE A 74 -4.93 8.05 -10.69
CA ILE A 74 -5.88 8.82 -9.89
C ILE A 74 -5.08 9.69 -8.94
N ILE A 75 -5.24 11.01 -9.06
CA ILE A 75 -4.64 12.01 -8.19
C ILE A 75 -5.71 12.52 -7.24
N SER A 76 -5.41 12.50 -5.95
CA SER A 76 -6.34 12.89 -4.90
C SER A 76 -5.69 13.85 -3.91
N TRP A 77 -6.44 14.85 -3.45
CA TRP A 77 -5.95 15.85 -2.50
C TRP A 77 -7.11 16.45 -1.71
N ILE A 78 -6.81 17.22 -0.67
CA ILE A 78 -7.79 17.94 0.13
C ILE A 78 -7.50 19.43 0.09
N THR A 79 -8.54 20.24 -0.10
CA THR A 79 -8.51 21.68 0.20
C THR A 79 -9.28 21.93 1.51
N PRO A 80 -8.68 22.60 2.51
CA PRO A 80 -9.26 22.71 3.85
C PRO A 80 -10.39 23.74 3.97
N ASP A 81 -10.30 24.87 3.27
CA ASP A 81 -11.10 26.08 3.56
C ASP A 81 -12.32 26.20 2.65
N GLU A 82 -12.15 25.98 1.35
CA GLU A 82 -13.18 26.14 0.32
C GLU A 82 -12.99 25.14 -0.84
N PRO A 83 -13.99 24.91 -1.70
CA PRO A 83 -13.92 23.86 -2.73
C PRO A 83 -12.68 23.92 -3.62
N GLY A 84 -12.14 25.10 -3.90
CA GLY A 84 -10.99 25.23 -4.80
C GLY A 84 -11.28 24.74 -6.24
N SER A 85 -10.20 24.46 -6.98
CA SER A 85 -10.27 23.93 -8.35
C SER A 85 -10.12 22.41 -8.35
N ASN A 86 -10.86 21.72 -9.22
CA ASN A 86 -10.68 20.28 -9.49
C ASN A 86 -9.69 20.00 -10.63
N MET A 87 -8.98 21.03 -11.12
CA MET A 87 -8.11 20.90 -12.28
C MET A 87 -6.73 20.39 -11.87
N VAL A 88 -6.25 19.35 -12.55
CA VAL A 88 -4.85 18.93 -12.51
C VAL A 88 -4.17 19.31 -13.80
N TYR A 89 -3.03 20.00 -13.70
CA TYR A 89 -2.16 20.29 -14.82
C TYR A 89 -0.97 19.32 -14.80
N TYR A 90 -0.67 18.70 -15.94
CA TYR A 90 0.38 17.69 -16.06
C TYR A 90 1.06 17.74 -17.43
N TRP A 91 2.32 17.31 -17.49
CA TRP A 91 3.11 17.24 -18.71
C TRP A 91 4.29 16.28 -18.49
N PRO A 92 4.79 15.62 -19.53
CA PRO A 92 6.09 14.94 -19.46
C PRO A 92 7.20 15.99 -19.38
N GLU A 93 8.29 15.66 -18.68
CA GLU A 93 9.39 16.60 -18.33
C GLU A 93 9.91 17.43 -19.52
N ASN A 94 9.98 16.83 -20.71
CA ASN A 94 10.53 17.45 -21.92
C ASN A 94 9.48 18.02 -22.90
N SER A 95 8.24 18.24 -22.44
CA SER A 95 7.17 18.83 -23.26
C SER A 95 6.88 20.28 -22.88
N ASN A 96 6.73 21.12 -23.90
CA ASN A 96 6.20 22.49 -23.73
C ASN A 96 4.67 22.52 -23.66
N HIS A 97 4.01 21.39 -23.95
CA HIS A 97 2.55 21.28 -23.92
C HIS A 97 2.09 20.78 -22.55
N LYS A 98 1.30 21.61 -21.87
CA LYS A 98 0.66 21.29 -20.59
C LYS A 98 -0.75 20.77 -20.83
N ASN A 99 -0.97 19.51 -20.47
CA ASN A 99 -2.29 18.92 -20.45
C ASN A 99 -3.03 19.34 -19.17
N LYS A 100 -4.35 19.14 -19.20
CA LYS A 100 -5.21 19.37 -18.05
C LYS A 100 -6.25 18.26 -17.95
N ALA A 101 -6.54 17.83 -16.73
CA ALA A 101 -7.63 16.92 -16.43
C ALA A 101 -8.54 17.58 -15.39
N GLU A 102 -9.84 17.36 -15.51
CA GLU A 102 -10.85 17.87 -14.58
C GLU A 102 -11.37 16.72 -13.74
N GLY A 103 -11.24 16.86 -12.42
CA GLY A 103 -11.78 15.92 -11.45
C GLY A 103 -13.12 16.35 -10.87
N ILE A 104 -13.48 15.68 -9.79
CA ILE A 104 -14.62 16.04 -8.93
C ILE A 104 -14.13 16.25 -7.50
N PHE A 105 -14.94 16.91 -6.69
CA PHE A 105 -14.77 16.89 -5.24
C PHE A 105 -15.97 16.29 -4.54
N VAL A 106 -15.74 15.70 -3.38
CA VAL A 106 -16.75 15.16 -2.48
C VAL A 106 -16.44 15.61 -1.04
N ARG A 107 -17.43 15.46 -0.17
CA ARG A 107 -17.29 15.70 1.27
C ARG A 107 -18.07 14.65 2.04
N TYR A 108 -17.61 14.34 3.24
CA TYR A 108 -18.34 13.47 4.15
C TYR A 108 -18.45 14.07 5.54
N LYS A 109 -19.39 13.53 6.32
CA LYS A 109 -19.54 13.83 7.75
C LYS A 109 -19.46 12.53 8.53
N PHE A 110 -18.80 12.59 9.68
CA PHE A 110 -18.70 11.47 10.61
C PHE A 110 -18.90 12.00 12.04
N PHE A 111 -20.05 11.71 12.65
CA PHE A 111 -20.48 12.32 13.91
C PHE A 111 -20.44 13.87 13.84
N ASN A 112 -19.64 14.53 14.68
CA ASN A 112 -19.46 15.99 14.69
C ASN A 112 -18.30 16.46 13.78
N TYR A 113 -17.59 15.54 13.13
CA TYR A 113 -16.53 15.87 12.17
C TYR A 113 -17.11 16.07 10.77
N THR A 114 -16.64 17.11 10.08
CA THR A 114 -16.90 17.35 8.66
C THR A 114 -15.56 17.42 7.93
N SER A 115 -15.43 16.69 6.83
CA SER A 115 -14.21 16.70 6.04
C SER A 115 -13.98 18.06 5.35
N GLY A 116 -12.73 18.31 4.97
CA GLY A 116 -12.41 19.26 3.89
C GLY A 116 -13.01 18.82 2.55
N TYR A 117 -12.66 19.52 1.49
CA TYR A 117 -13.10 19.19 0.14
C TYR A 117 -12.11 18.18 -0.46
N ILE A 118 -12.57 16.96 -0.68
CA ILE A 118 -11.73 15.84 -1.12
C ILE A 118 -11.86 15.73 -2.63
N HIS A 119 -10.75 15.94 -3.33
CA HIS A 119 -10.69 15.92 -4.78
C HIS A 119 -10.22 14.56 -5.28
N HIS A 120 -10.78 14.12 -6.39
CA HIS A 120 -10.31 12.97 -7.16
C HIS A 120 -10.30 13.35 -8.64
N CYS A 121 -9.15 13.19 -9.28
CA CYS A 121 -8.95 13.46 -10.70
C CYS A 121 -8.22 12.28 -11.34
N THR A 122 -8.85 11.63 -12.31
CA THR A 122 -8.22 10.56 -13.08
C THR A 122 -7.56 11.14 -14.33
N ILE A 123 -6.27 10.87 -14.50
CA ILE A 123 -5.55 11.10 -15.75
C ILE A 123 -5.40 9.75 -16.45
N ASN A 124 -5.74 9.68 -17.73
CA ASN A 124 -5.63 8.48 -18.54
C ASN A 124 -4.70 8.73 -19.73
N ASN A 125 -4.40 7.66 -20.49
CA ASN A 125 -3.63 7.73 -21.73
C ASN A 125 -2.22 8.33 -21.52
N LEU A 126 -1.61 8.02 -20.38
CA LEU A 126 -0.22 8.32 -20.11
C LEU A 126 0.70 7.35 -20.86
N GLU A 127 1.93 7.79 -21.09
CA GLU A 127 2.99 6.93 -21.59
C GLU A 127 3.45 5.97 -20.47
N VAL A 128 3.64 4.69 -20.82
CA VAL A 128 4.06 3.60 -19.92
C VAL A 128 5.47 3.16 -20.25
#